data_AF-A0ABD6CGK2-F1
#
_entry.id   AF-A0ABD6CGK2-F1
#
_cell.length_a   1.000
_cell.length_b   1.000
_cell.length_c   1.000
_cell.angle_alpha   90.00
_cell.angle_beta   90.00
_cell.angle_gamma   90.00
#
_symmetry.space_group_name_H-M   'P 1'
#
loop_
_entity.id
_entity.type
_entity.pdbx_description
1 polymer ?
#
loop_
_entity_poly.entity_id
_entity_poly.type
_entity_poly.pdbx_seq_one_letter_code
_entity_poly.pdbx_strand_id
1 'polypeptide(L)'
;MPECARCGAFTNNPGDGEYQYCDDCHNRFDKIRQNGVIVEQIPESGGYQVYVTADTNRHEGGTEESQADALARGKYLTDELSADGLFTYQSSGSQWLLEEYLQTHPKIRRDVRDRLSRVPDRAEDGLLDRLRSLF
;
A
#
# COMPACT_ATOMS: atom_id res chain seq x y z
N MET A 1 -24.06 -17.00 1.39
CA MET A 1 -23.53 -15.65 1.14
C MET A 1 -22.12 -15.65 1.68
N PRO A 2 -21.13 -15.32 0.85
CA PRO A 2 -19.76 -15.26 1.33
C PRO A 2 -19.52 -14.02 2.21
N GLU A 3 -18.37 -14.03 2.91
CA GLU A 3 -17.98 -12.98 3.85
C GLU A 3 -16.81 -12.17 3.29
N CYS A 4 -16.83 -10.88 3.55
CA CYS A 4 -15.76 -9.95 3.21
C CYS A 4 -14.49 -10.36 3.94
N ALA A 5 -13.40 -10.56 3.20
CA ALA A 5 -12.12 -10.99 3.73
C ALA A 5 -11.41 -9.96 4.64
N ARG A 6 -11.99 -8.76 4.80
CA ARG A 6 -11.43 -7.69 5.64
C ARG A 6 -12.22 -7.44 6.91
N CYS A 7 -13.51 -7.17 6.75
CA CYS A 7 -14.36 -6.80 7.87
C CYS A 7 -15.28 -7.93 8.32
N GLY A 8 -15.31 -9.08 7.62
CA GLY A 8 -16.21 -10.20 7.91
C GLY A 8 -17.67 -9.92 7.57
N ALA A 9 -18.01 -8.77 6.98
CA ALA A 9 -19.37 -8.46 6.58
C ALA A 9 -19.83 -9.39 5.44
N PHE A 10 -21.08 -9.85 5.49
CA PHE A 10 -21.66 -10.61 4.39
C PHE A 10 -21.70 -9.76 3.11
N THR A 11 -21.28 -10.34 1.99
CA THR A 11 -21.26 -9.67 0.69
C THR A 11 -21.75 -10.62 -0.41
N ASN A 12 -22.29 -10.05 -1.48
CA ASN A 12 -22.62 -10.77 -2.71
C ASN A 12 -21.71 -10.36 -3.87
N ASN A 13 -20.68 -9.56 -3.59
CA ASN A 13 -19.76 -9.09 -4.61
C ASN A 13 -18.95 -10.26 -5.19
N PRO A 14 -18.62 -10.20 -6.49
CA PRO A 14 -17.70 -11.16 -7.08
C PRO A 14 -16.34 -11.07 -6.37
N GLY A 15 -15.64 -12.21 -6.31
CA GLY A 15 -14.27 -12.23 -5.81
C GLY A 15 -13.32 -11.53 -6.77
N ASP A 16 -12.35 -10.83 -6.19
CA ASP A 16 -11.16 -10.33 -6.86
C ASP A 16 -10.03 -11.34 -6.58
N GLY A 17 -9.80 -12.26 -7.52
CA GLY A 17 -8.94 -13.42 -7.32
C GLY A 17 -9.50 -14.38 -6.27
N GLU A 18 -8.72 -14.63 -5.21
CA GLU A 18 -9.11 -15.52 -4.11
C GLU A 18 -9.92 -14.81 -3.00
N TYR A 19 -10.04 -13.49 -3.05
CA TYR A 19 -10.60 -12.68 -1.97
C TYR A 19 -11.89 -11.98 -2.39
N GLN A 20 -12.83 -11.86 -1.46
CA GLN A 20 -14.07 -11.10 -1.66
C GLN A 20 -14.12 -9.94 -0.70
N TYR A 21 -14.54 -8.76 -1.19
CA TYR A 21 -14.66 -7.56 -0.38
C TYR A 21 -16.10 -7.02 -0.47
N CYS A 22 -16.60 -6.45 0.63
CA CYS A 22 -17.85 -5.71 0.61
C CYS A 22 -17.66 -4.34 -0.05
N ASP A 23 -18.77 -3.68 -0.39
CA ASP A 23 -18.75 -2.35 -1.00
C ASP A 23 -18.00 -1.31 -0.15
N ASP A 24 -18.12 -1.38 1.17
CA ASP A 24 -17.41 -0.45 2.07
C ASP A 24 -15.89 -0.60 1.97
N CYS A 25 -15.39 -1.84 1.88
CA CYS A 25 -13.98 -2.11 1.69
C CYS A 25 -13.51 -1.67 0.30
N HIS A 26 -14.28 -1.97 -0.76
CA HIS A 26 -13.99 -1.49 -2.11
C HIS A 26 -13.92 0.04 -2.16
N ASN A 27 -14.92 0.73 -1.60
CA ASN A 27 -14.96 2.19 -1.53
C ASN A 27 -13.74 2.76 -0.78
N ARG A 28 -13.30 2.11 0.30
CA ARG A 28 -12.10 2.54 1.03
C ARG A 28 -10.84 2.34 0.19
N PHE A 29 -10.70 1.20 -0.50
CA PHE A 29 -9.57 0.95 -1.39
C PHE A 29 -9.54 1.93 -2.56
N ASP A 30 -10.70 2.22 -3.17
CA ASP A 30 -10.79 3.13 -4.30
C ASP A 30 -10.47 4.58 -3.92
N LYS A 31 -10.85 5.02 -2.70
CA LYS A 31 -10.41 6.31 -2.17
C LYS A 31 -8.88 6.40 -2.07
N ILE A 32 -8.23 5.36 -1.56
CA ILE A 32 -6.76 5.33 -1.44
C ILE A 32 -6.11 5.26 -2.81
N ARG A 33 -6.70 4.53 -3.76
CA ARG A 33 -6.23 4.49 -5.14
C ARG A 33 -6.29 5.86 -5.81
N GLN A 34 -7.30 6.67 -5.49
CA GLN A 34 -7.44 8.01 -6.03
C GLN A 34 -6.54 9.02 -5.32
N ASN A 35 -6.36 8.87 -4.01
CA ASN A 35 -5.61 9.78 -3.16
C ASN A 35 -4.92 9.03 -2.01
N GLY A 36 -3.68 8.57 -2.23
CA GLY A 36 -2.97 7.77 -1.24
C GLY A 36 -1.68 7.14 -1.77
N VAL A 37 -1.13 6.22 -0.98
CA VAL A 37 0.09 5.46 -1.33
C VAL A 37 -0.29 4.02 -1.60
N ILE A 38 0.15 3.48 -2.73
CA ILE A 38 -0.16 2.11 -3.16
C ILE A 38 1.15 1.33 -3.28
N VAL A 39 1.27 0.23 -2.56
CA VAL A 39 2.37 -0.73 -2.66
C VAL A 39 1.83 -1.98 -3.36
N GLU A 40 2.33 -2.30 -4.54
CA GLU A 40 1.86 -3.41 -5.36
C GLU A 40 2.98 -4.40 -5.64
N GLN A 41 2.70 -5.70 -5.53
CA GLN A 41 3.64 -6.73 -5.98
C GLN A 41 3.67 -6.76 -7.51
N ILE A 42 4.88 -6.81 -8.09
CA ILE A 42 5.11 -7.02 -9.51
C ILE A 42 5.13 -8.54 -9.78
N PRO A 43 4.14 -9.10 -10.49
CA PRO A 43 4.03 -10.55 -10.65
C PRO A 43 5.22 -11.19 -11.38
N GLU A 44 5.83 -10.47 -12.32
CA GLU A 44 6.89 -11.01 -13.19
C GLU A 44 8.27 -11.07 -12.52
N SER A 45 8.58 -10.09 -11.65
CA SER A 45 9.88 -10.01 -10.97
C SER A 45 9.85 -10.49 -9.52
N GLY A 46 8.66 -10.60 -8.92
CA GLY A 46 8.50 -10.87 -7.49
C GLY A 46 8.85 -9.67 -6.59
N GLY A 47 9.31 -8.56 -7.18
CA GLY A 47 9.55 -7.30 -6.50
C GLY A 47 8.27 -6.53 -6.23
N TYR A 48 8.41 -5.32 -5.73
CA TYR A 48 7.31 -4.46 -5.34
C TYR A 48 7.51 -3.05 -5.90
N GLN A 49 6.42 -2.45 -6.36
CA GLN A 49 6.40 -1.07 -6.81
C GLN A 49 5.55 -0.23 -5.87
N VAL A 50 6.04 0.96 -5.54
CA VAL A 50 5.34 1.94 -4.72
C VAL A 50 4.90 3.09 -5.59
N TYR A 51 3.64 3.47 -5.47
CA TYR A 51 3.04 4.59 -6.18
C TYR A 51 2.41 5.54 -5.19
N VAL A 52 2.38 6.81 -5.55
CA VAL A 52 1.64 7.84 -4.84
C VAL A 52 0.63 8.42 -5.81
N THR A 53 -0.63 8.45 -5.41
CA THR A 53 -1.72 9.03 -6.20
C THR A 53 -2.26 10.26 -5.49
N ALA A 54 -2.41 11.35 -6.24
CA ALA A 54 -3.01 12.61 -5.79
C ALA A 54 -3.90 13.16 -6.92
N ASP A 55 -5.19 13.33 -6.66
CA ASP A 55 -6.18 13.90 -7.59
C ASP A 55 -6.00 13.44 -9.04
N THR A 56 -6.04 12.11 -9.26
CA THR A 56 -5.89 11.39 -10.55
C THR A 56 -4.48 11.27 -11.13
N ASN A 57 -3.48 11.99 -10.61
CA ASN A 57 -2.10 11.80 -11.04
C ASN A 57 -1.42 10.68 -10.25
N ARG A 58 -0.80 9.73 -10.96
CA ARG A 58 -0.01 8.63 -10.38
C ARG A 58 1.47 8.93 -10.55
N HIS A 59 2.17 9.01 -9.43
CA HIS A 59 3.61 9.22 -9.36
C HIS A 59 4.30 7.95 -8.89
N GLU A 60 5.45 7.61 -9.48
CA GLU A 60 6.27 6.50 -9.02
C GLU A 60 7.02 6.91 -7.75
N GLY A 61 6.76 6.20 -6.65
CA GLY A 61 7.47 6.37 -5.38
C GLY A 61 8.76 5.54 -5.31
N GLY A 62 8.94 4.59 -6.24
CA GLY A 62 10.12 3.74 -6.38
C GLY A 62 9.76 2.25 -6.51
N THR A 63 10.78 1.43 -6.77
CA THR A 63 10.69 -0.03 -6.79
C THR A 63 11.65 -0.63 -5.76
N GLU A 64 11.24 -1.73 -5.15
CA GLU A 64 12.01 -2.44 -4.12
C GLU A 64 11.93 -3.95 -4.37
N GLU A 65 13.02 -4.67 -4.11
CA GLU A 65 13.06 -6.14 -4.32
C GLU A 65 12.42 -6.91 -3.17
N SER A 66 12.46 -6.34 -1.96
CA SER A 66 11.93 -6.96 -0.74
C SER A 66 10.60 -6.36 -0.33
N GLN A 67 9.69 -7.21 0.13
CA GLN A 67 8.40 -6.78 0.68
C GLN A 67 8.58 -5.80 1.86
N ALA A 68 9.54 -6.08 2.74
CA ALA A 68 9.77 -5.24 3.92
C ALA A 68 10.29 -3.85 3.52
N ASP A 69 11.15 -3.77 2.50
CA ASP A 69 11.66 -2.50 1.98
C ASP A 69 10.55 -1.70 1.29
N ALA A 70 9.70 -2.36 0.50
CA ALA A 70 8.56 -1.73 -0.15
C ALA A 70 7.53 -1.19 0.84
N LEU A 71 7.21 -1.98 1.87
CA LEU A 71 6.31 -1.56 2.94
C LEU A 71 6.92 -0.45 3.80
N ALA A 72 8.24 -0.45 4.01
CA ALA A 72 8.92 0.63 4.70
C ALA A 72 8.86 1.93 3.90
N ARG A 73 9.13 1.88 2.59
CA ARG A 73 8.99 3.04 1.71
C ARG A 73 7.54 3.52 1.64
N GLY A 74 6.58 2.60 1.51
CA GLY A 74 5.16 2.91 1.55
C GLY A 74 4.78 3.61 2.86
N LYS A 75 5.20 3.08 4.01
CA LYS A 75 4.94 3.68 5.33
C LYS A 75 5.56 5.07 5.47
N TYR A 76 6.78 5.23 4.97
CA TYR A 76 7.44 6.53 4.97
C TYR A 76 6.65 7.56 4.17
N LEU A 77 6.21 7.21 2.95
CA LEU A 77 5.41 8.11 2.11
C LEU A 77 4.03 8.41 2.71
N THR A 78 3.35 7.41 3.32
CA THR A 78 2.07 7.65 4.00
C THR A 78 2.22 8.62 5.16
N ASP A 79 3.32 8.51 5.92
CA ASP A 79 3.58 9.37 7.08
C ASP A 79 3.92 10.80 6.65
N GLU A 80 4.77 10.94 5.62
CA GLU A 80 5.20 12.24 5.10
C GLU A 80 4.07 13.01 4.40
N LEU A 81 3.16 12.30 3.72
CA LEU A 81 2.04 12.89 2.99
C LEU A 81 0.75 12.94 3.81
N SER A 82 0.76 12.40 5.04
CA SER A 82 -0.45 12.23 5.87
C SER A 82 -1.59 11.56 5.10
N ALA A 83 -1.25 10.56 4.30
CA ALA A 83 -2.15 9.88 3.38
C ALA A 83 -2.31 8.41 3.74
N ASP A 84 -3.43 7.81 3.39
CA ASP A 84 -3.68 6.38 3.62
C ASP A 84 -2.84 5.50 2.67
N GLY A 85 -2.46 4.31 3.15
CA GLY A 85 -1.69 3.33 2.40
C GLY A 85 -2.49 2.08 2.06
N LEU A 86 -2.38 1.62 0.81
CA LEU A 86 -2.94 0.35 0.33
C LEU A 86 -1.81 -0.58 -0.11
N PHE A 87 -1.85 -1.83 0.32
CA PHE A 87 -0.95 -2.89 -0.07
C PHE A 87 -1.71 -3.96 -0.87
N THR A 88 -1.27 -4.21 -2.10
CA THR A 88 -1.94 -5.13 -3.04
C THR A 88 -1.01 -6.24 -3.48
N TYR A 89 -1.42 -7.49 -3.23
CA TYR A 89 -0.84 -8.68 -3.85
C TYR A 89 -1.58 -9.00 -5.14
N GLN A 90 -1.04 -8.56 -6.27
CA GLN A 90 -1.66 -8.80 -7.58
C GLN A 90 -1.84 -10.30 -7.89
N SER A 91 -0.92 -11.16 -7.44
CA SER A 91 -1.00 -12.59 -7.70
C SER A 91 -2.21 -13.30 -7.06
N SER A 92 -2.72 -12.79 -5.94
CA SER A 92 -3.84 -13.40 -5.22
C SER A 92 -5.11 -12.53 -5.19
N GLY A 93 -5.01 -11.25 -5.56
CA GLY A 93 -6.07 -10.26 -5.37
C GLY A 93 -6.20 -9.76 -3.92
N SER A 94 -5.24 -10.10 -3.04
CA SER A 94 -5.28 -9.66 -1.65
C SER A 94 -4.94 -8.17 -1.53
N GLN A 95 -5.83 -7.37 -0.95
CA GLN A 95 -5.69 -5.91 -0.80
C GLN A 95 -5.84 -5.56 0.66
N TRP A 96 -4.83 -4.97 1.29
CA TRP A 96 -4.82 -4.63 2.71
C TRP A 96 -4.52 -3.16 2.89
N LEU A 97 -5.06 -2.55 3.94
CA LEU A 97 -4.52 -1.27 4.37
C LEU A 97 -3.13 -1.49 4.95
N LEU A 98 -2.19 -0.63 4.58
CA LEU A 98 -0.80 -0.77 4.94
C LEU A 98 -0.63 -0.83 6.46
N GLU A 99 -1.35 0.01 7.20
CA GLU A 99 -1.35 -0.02 8.67
C GLU A 99 -1.92 -1.32 9.23
N GLU A 100 -3.09 -1.76 8.75
CA GLU A 100 -3.74 -3.00 9.21
C GLU A 100 -2.87 -4.22 8.91
N TYR A 101 -2.21 -4.24 7.75
CA TYR A 101 -1.28 -5.30 7.37
C TYR A 101 -0.10 -5.39 8.34
N LEU A 102 0.53 -4.25 8.66
CA LEU A 102 1.65 -4.19 9.60
C LEU A 102 1.22 -4.52 11.03
N GLN A 103 0.00 -4.15 11.44
CA GLN A 103 -0.54 -4.54 12.75
C GLN A 103 -0.75 -6.06 12.85
N THR A 104 -1.26 -6.66 11.77
CA THR A 104 -1.52 -8.10 11.69
C THR A 104 -0.24 -8.93 11.60
N HIS A 105 0.81 -8.39 10.97
CA HIS A 105 2.10 -9.08 10.75
C HIS A 105 3.24 -8.44 11.56
N PRO A 106 3.35 -8.74 12.87
CA PRO A 106 4.29 -8.06 13.76
C PRO A 106 5.78 -8.30 13.42
N LYS A 107 6.10 -9.41 12.73
CA LYS A 107 7.46 -9.69 12.23
C LYS A 107 7.85 -8.68 11.14
N ILE A 108 7.02 -8.56 10.10
CA ILE A 108 7.23 -7.61 9.00
C ILE A 108 7.25 -6.17 9.53
N ARG A 109 6.37 -5.84 10.48
CA ARG A 109 6.38 -4.53 11.14
C ARG A 109 7.71 -4.21 11.83
N ARG A 110 8.35 -5.20 12.44
CA ARG A 110 9.68 -5.02 13.03
C ARG A 110 10.71 -4.75 11.94
N ASP A 111 10.72 -5.55 10.88
CA ASP A 111 11.66 -5.39 9.77
C ASP A 111 11.50 -4.02 9.09
N VAL A 112 10.26 -3.58 8.87
CA VAL A 112 9.93 -2.24 8.36
C VAL A 112 10.45 -1.15 9.29
N ARG A 113 10.20 -1.26 10.59
CA ARG A 113 10.68 -0.29 11.57
C ARG A 113 12.20 -0.24 11.64
N ASP A 114 12.86 -1.40 11.60
CA ASP A 114 14.31 -1.50 11.60
C ASP A 114 14.89 -0.86 10.33
N ARG A 115 14.25 -1.07 9.17
CA ARG A 115 14.61 -0.42 7.91
C ARG A 115 14.44 1.09 7.95
N LEU A 116 13.31 1.58 8.47
CA LEU A 116 13.03 3.01 8.67
C LEU A 116 14.02 3.66 9.63
N SER A 117 14.46 2.93 10.67
CA SER A 117 15.47 3.44 11.61
C SER A 117 16.88 3.54 11.00
N ARG A 118 17.11 2.84 9.89
CA ARG A 118 18.41 2.76 9.21
C ARG A 118 18.56 3.73 8.05
N VAL A 119 17.57 4.57 7.74
CA VAL A 119 17.59 5.44 6.53
C VAL A 119 18.85 6.31 6.49
N PRO A 120 19.73 6.16 5.47
CA PRO A 120 20.74 7.15 5.10
C PRO A 120 20.25 7.93 3.86
N ASP A 121 20.26 9.26 3.96
CA ASP A 121 20.28 10.39 2.99
C ASP A 121 19.85 10.29 1.51
N ARG A 122 19.48 9.14 0.93
CA ARG A 122 18.90 9.09 -0.43
C ARG A 122 17.40 9.32 -0.38
N ALA A 123 16.98 10.39 0.29
CA ALA A 123 15.84 11.12 -0.22
C ALA A 123 16.34 11.71 -1.54
N GLU A 124 15.77 11.28 -2.66
CA GLU A 124 15.92 12.06 -3.88
C GLU A 124 15.35 13.43 -3.56
N ASP A 125 16.21 14.41 -3.26
CA ASP A 125 15.92 15.75 -2.68
C ASP A 125 14.88 16.58 -3.47
N GLY A 126 14.27 16.03 -4.52
CA GLY A 126 13.17 16.66 -5.26
C GLY A 126 11.90 15.82 -5.39
N LEU A 127 11.87 14.54 -5.00
CA LEU A 127 10.66 13.71 -5.11
C LEU A 127 9.63 14.12 -4.04
N LEU A 128 10.07 14.19 -2.78
CA LEU A 128 9.21 14.50 -1.65
C LEU A 128 8.64 15.92 -1.73
N ASP A 129 9.44 16.91 -2.13
CA ASP A 129 8.97 18.28 -2.31
C ASP A 129 7.93 18.39 -3.44
N ARG A 130 8.09 17.63 -4.54
CA ARG A 130 7.08 17.55 -5.59
C ARG A 130 5.80 16.90 -5.09
N LEU A 131 5.90 15.81 -4.33
CA LEU A 131 4.73 15.09 -3.80
C LEU A 131 3.98 15.93 -2.76
N ARG A 132 4.68 16.63 -1.86
CA ARG A 132 4.06 17.55 -0.90
C ARG A 132 3.33 18.73 -1.55
N SER A 133 3.71 19.14 -2.75
CA SER A 133 2.99 20.21 -3.46
C SER A 133 1.65 19.75 -4.06
N LEU A 134 1.37 18.44 -4.05
CA LEU A 134 0.17 17.83 -4.63
C LEU A 134 -0.89 17.45 -3.58
N PHE A 135 -0.55 17.52 -2.29
CA PHE A 135 -1.42 17.25 -1.15
C PHE A 135 -1.61 18.52 -0.31
#